data_AF-A0A9E0YCX1-F1
#
_entry.id   AF-A0A9E0YCX1-F1
#
_cell.length_a   1.000
_cell.length_b   1.000
_cell.length_c   1.000
_cell.angle_alpha   90.00
_cell.angle_beta   90.00
_cell.angle_gamma   90.00
#
_symmetry.space_group_name_H-M   'P 1'
#
loop_
_entity.id
_entity.type
_entity.pdbx_description
1 polymer ?
#
loop_
_entity_poly.entity_id
_entity_poly.type
_entity_poly.pdbx_seq_one_letter_code
_entity_poly.pdbx_strand_id
1 'polypeptide(L)' 'MDAIPGRLNQFVFMVIVNSVIHGQCREICGVNHSFIPIVLEAVNLNDILC' A
#
# COMPACT_ATOMS: atom_id res chain seq x y z
N MET A 1 -4.72 8.10 2.91
CA MET A 1 -3.81 8.98 3.67
C MET A 1 -2.79 9.50 2.69
N ASP A 2 -2.48 10.79 2.76
CA ASP A 2 -1.77 11.48 1.69
C ASP A 2 -0.25 11.43 1.90
N ALA A 3 0.50 11.39 0.80
CA ALA A 3 1.95 11.48 0.82
C ALA A 3 2.38 12.94 0.66
N ILE A 4 2.63 13.63 1.78
CA ILE A 4 2.99 15.06 1.80
C ILE A 4 4.51 15.20 2.04
N PRO A 5 5.26 15.87 1.14
CA PRO A 5 6.69 16.09 1.34
C PRO A 5 6.98 16.82 2.66
N GLY A 6 7.96 16.33 3.43
CA GLY A 6 8.34 16.93 4.71
C GLY A 6 7.41 16.59 5.89
N ARG A 7 6.37 15.78 5.69
CA ARG A 7 5.49 15.30 6.78
C ARG A 7 5.57 13.78 6.90
N LEU A 8 5.92 13.29 8.10
CA LEU A 8 5.79 11.87 8.44
C LEU A 8 4.39 11.58 8.97
N ASN A 9 3.80 10.55 8.41
CA ASN A 9 2.37 10.32 8.43
C ASN A 9 2.21 8.83 8.81
N GLN A 10 1.36 8.49 9.78
CA GLN A 10 1.16 7.10 10.23
C GLN A 10 -0.27 6.64 9.96
N PHE A 11 -0.43 5.38 9.53
CA PHE A 11 -1.71 4.69 9.43
C PHE A 11 -1.54 3.25 9.87
N VAL A 12 -2.60 2.64 10.38
CA VAL A 12 -2.60 1.26 10.88
C VAL A 12 -3.79 0.54 10.28
N PHE A 13 -3.55 -0.67 9.78
CA PHE A 13 -4.60 -1.59 9.36
C PHE A 13 -4.17 -3.02 9.70
N MET A 14 -5.16 -3.91 9.76
CA MET A 14 -4.96 -5.31 10.09
C MET A 14 -5.62 -6.16 9.00
N VAL A 15 -4.88 -7.15 8.50
CA VAL A 15 -5.37 -8.14 7.56
C VAL A 15 -5.53 -9.46 8.31
N ILE A 16 -6.76 -9.97 8.39
CA ILE A 16 -7.12 -11.13 9.23
C ILE A 16 -6.92 -12.46 8.48
N VAL A 17 -6.95 -12.42 7.15
CA VAL A 17 -6.86 -13.59 6.28
C VAL A 17 -5.85 -13.35 5.17
N ASN A 18 -5.16 -14.42 4.74
CA ASN A 18 -4.25 -14.33 3.61
C ASN A 18 -5.00 -13.79 2.39
N SER A 19 -4.46 -12.75 1.77
CA SER A 19 -5.15 -12.03 0.71
C SER A 19 -4.19 -11.17 -0.12
N VAL A 20 -4.63 -10.85 -1.34
CA VAL A 20 -4.00 -9.86 -2.20
C VAL A 20 -4.94 -8.65 -2.28
N ILE A 21 -4.45 -7.49 -1.86
CA ILE A 21 -5.20 -6.24 -1.80
C ILE A 21 -4.60 -5.25 -2.80
N HIS A 22 -5.45 -4.68 -3.65
CA HIS A 22 -5.06 -3.71 -4.66
C HIS A 22 -5.49 -2.30 -4.27
N GLY A 23 -4.60 -1.33 -4.53
CA GLY A 23 -4.82 0.10 -4.35
C GLY A 23 -4.33 0.90 -5.55
N GLN A 24 -4.78 2.15 -5.62
CA GLN A 24 -4.37 3.12 -6.63
C GLN A 24 -4.05 4.45 -5.94
N CYS A 25 -3.22 5.26 -6.57
CA CYS A 25 -3.04 6.64 -6.15
C CYS A 25 -4.38 7.39 -6.22
N ARG A 26 -4.67 8.21 -5.20
CA ARG A 26 -5.93 8.98 -5.10
C ARG A 26 -5.75 10.49 -5.09
N GLU A 27 -4.51 10.95 -5.26
CA GLU A 27 -4.17 12.37 -5.36
C GLU A 27 -3.40 12.62 -6.65
N ILE A 28 -3.83 13.59 -7.46
CA ILE A 28 -3.21 13.85 -8.76
C ILE A 28 -1.74 14.24 -8.57
N CYS A 29 -0.83 13.41 -9.09
CA CYS A 29 0.61 13.53 -8.82
C CYS A 29 1.48 13.69 -10.08
N GLY A 30 0.86 13.92 -11.24
CA GLY A 30 1.54 14.13 -12.53
C GLY A 30 0.99 13.27 -13.66
N VAL A 31 1.69 13.26 -14.80
CA VAL A 31 1.25 12.55 -16.03
C VAL A 31 1.05 11.05 -15.82
N ASN A 32 1.85 10.44 -14.91
CA ASN A 32 1.79 9.02 -14.64
C ASN A 32 0.89 8.65 -13.45
N HIS A 33 0.00 9.56 -13.02
CA HIS A 33 -0.85 9.36 -11.83
C HIS A 33 -1.65 8.05 -11.84
N SER A 34 -2.11 7.57 -13.00
CA SER A 34 -2.85 6.31 -13.11
C SER A 34 -1.96 5.06 -13.23
N PHE A 35 -0.64 5.23 -13.37
CA PHE A 35 0.32 4.14 -13.60
C PHE A 35 1.18 3.83 -12.37
N ILE A 36 0.70 4.20 -11.18
CA ILE A 36 1.36 3.91 -9.90
C ILE A 36 0.43 3.11 -8.97
N PRO A 37 0.21 1.82 -9.27
CA PRO A 37 -0.60 0.94 -8.44
C PRO A 37 0.11 0.57 -7.13
N ILE A 38 -0.67 0.18 -6.13
CA ILE A 38 -0.19 -0.38 -4.87
C ILE A 38 -0.74 -1.81 -4.75
N VAL A 39 0.11 -2.77 -4.44
CA VAL A 39 -0.30 -4.16 -4.18
C VAL A 39 0.24 -4.58 -2.82
N LEU A 40 -0.63 -5.12 -1.99
CA LEU A 40 -0.28 -5.71 -0.72
C LEU A 40 -0.64 -7.18 -0.73
N GLU A 41 0.33 -8.02 -0.41
CA GLU A 41 0.13 -9.45 -0.22
C GLU A 41 0.30 -9.77 1.26
N ALA A 42 -0.76 -10.32 1.86
CA ALA A 42 -0.75 -10.81 3.22
C ALA A 42 -0.58 -12.34 3.20
N VAL A 43 0.54 -12.80 3.74
CA VAL A 43 0.91 -14.21 3.85
C VAL A 43 1.30 -14.54 5.28
N ASN A 44 1.48 -15.83 5.59
CA ASN A 44 1.96 -16.21 6.91
C ASN A 44 3.44 -15.86 7.07
N LEU A 45 3.88 -15.65 8.30
CA LEU A 45 5.28 -15.37 8.62
C LEU A 45 6.24 -16.44 8.08
N ASN A 46 5.82 -17.71 8.11
CA ASN A 46 6.62 -18.83 7.62
C ASN A 46 6.84 -18.76 6.09
N ASP A 47 5.92 -18.16 5.34
CA ASP A 47 6.01 -18.05 3.88
C ASP A 47 6.98 -16.93 3.44
N ILE A 48 7.31 -15.99 4.33
CA ILE A 48 8.24 -14.88 4.06
C ILE A 48 9.67 -15.19 4.51
N LEU A 49 9.81 -15.93 5.61
CA LEU A 49 11.10 -16.12 6.30
C LEU A 49 11.92 -17.32 5.80
N CYS A 50 11.33 -18.19 4.99
CA CYS A 50 11.95 -19.39 4.40
C CYS A 50 12.18 -19.19 2.91
#